data_AF-A0A0N4U7H1-F1
#
_entry.id   AF-A0A0N4U7H1-F1
#
_cell.length_a   1.000
_cell.length_b   1.000
_cell.length_c   1.000
_cell.angle_alpha   90.00
_cell.angle_beta   90.00
_cell.angle_gamma   90.00
#
_symmetry.space_group_name_H-M   'P 1'
#
loop_
_entity.id
_entity.type
_entity.pdbx_description
1 polymer ?
#
loop_
_entity_poly.entity_id
_entity_poly.type
_entity_poly.pdbx_seq_one_letter_code
_entity_poly.pdbx_strand_id
1 'polypeptide(L)'
;MRFLNSPQAAGDEASLKGMLSAITFIIEQSVKNECSANDLQIEMQHLGLPHEHCKQLAKLYLANYEKLRSVSVKDFIRDPAISIVSLTPQEDNKNVSF
;
A
#
# COMPACT_ATOMS: atom_id res chain seq x y z
N MET A 1 11.23 -9.42 -7.19
CA MET A 1 12.19 -8.55 -7.91
C MET A 1 12.96 -7.74 -6.88
N ARG A 2 14.30 -7.86 -6.79
CA ARG A 2 15.11 -7.09 -5.83
C ARG A 2 15.71 -5.85 -6.50
N PHE A 3 14.88 -4.91 -6.92
CA PHE A 3 15.33 -3.71 -7.65
C PHE A 3 16.39 -2.92 -6.87
N LEU A 4 16.20 -2.80 -5.54
CA LEU A 4 17.03 -1.96 -4.69
C LEU A 4 18.35 -2.61 -4.25
N ASN A 5 18.52 -3.93 -4.41
CA ASN A 5 19.76 -4.65 -4.08
C ASN A 5 20.62 -4.95 -5.32
N SER A 6 20.35 -4.32 -6.45
CA SER A 6 21.19 -4.53 -7.63
C SER A 6 22.51 -3.76 -7.46
N PRO A 7 23.68 -4.40 -7.67
CA PRO A 7 24.98 -3.72 -7.54
C PRO A 7 25.15 -2.55 -8.53
N GLN A 8 24.38 -2.54 -9.63
CA GLN A 8 24.33 -1.42 -10.57
C GLN A 8 23.66 -0.17 -10.00
N ALA A 9 22.73 -0.31 -9.05
CA ALA A 9 22.04 0.84 -8.44
C ALA A 9 22.92 1.66 -7.49
N ALA A 10 24.09 1.14 -7.09
CA ALA A 10 24.91 1.72 -6.03
C ALA A 10 25.77 2.93 -6.47
N GLY A 11 25.79 3.30 -7.76
CA GLY A 11 26.81 4.21 -8.28
C GLY A 11 26.34 5.39 -9.12
N ASP A 12 25.19 5.30 -9.80
CA ASP A 12 24.74 6.34 -10.72
C ASP A 12 23.58 7.17 -10.16
N GLU A 13 23.61 8.48 -10.44
CA GLU A 13 22.60 9.44 -9.98
C GLU A 13 21.18 9.06 -10.43
N ALA A 14 21.04 8.45 -11.61
CA ALA A 14 19.76 8.04 -12.15
C ALA A 14 19.14 6.90 -11.34
N SER A 15 19.92 5.87 -10.98
CA SER A 15 19.46 4.81 -10.08
C SER A 15 19.04 5.35 -8.72
N LEU A 16 19.82 6.24 -8.11
CA LEU A 16 19.46 6.84 -6.81
C LEU A 16 18.14 7.62 -6.89
N LYS A 17 17.93 8.41 -7.95
CA LYS A 17 16.65 9.10 -8.20
C LYS A 17 15.50 8.11 -8.38
N GLY A 18 15.74 7.00 -9.09
CA GLY A 18 14.76 5.93 -9.27
C GLY A 18 14.37 5.29 -7.94
N MET A 19 15.35 4.99 -7.08
CA MET A 19 15.13 4.42 -5.76
C MET A 19 14.32 5.36 -4.86
N LEU A 20 14.70 6.65 -4.81
CA LEU A 20 13.97 7.65 -4.04
C LEU A 20 12.53 7.84 -4.56
N SER A 21 12.35 7.85 -5.87
CA SER A 21 11.02 7.95 -6.48
C SER A 21 10.16 6.74 -6.13
N ALA A 22 10.73 5.52 -6.17
CA ALA A 22 10.01 4.31 -5.79
C ALA A 22 9.58 4.35 -4.31
N ILE A 23 10.51 4.67 -3.40
CA ILE A 23 10.21 4.77 -1.96
C ILE A 23 9.13 5.83 -1.71
N THR A 24 9.25 7.00 -2.34
CA THR A 24 8.27 8.09 -2.22
C THR A 24 6.90 7.63 -2.70
N PHE A 25 6.83 7.03 -3.88
CA PHE A 25 5.59 6.50 -4.45
C PHE A 25 4.93 5.49 -3.53
N ILE A 26 5.69 4.54 -2.97
CA ILE A 26 5.15 3.52 -2.08
C ILE A 26 4.60 4.16 -0.81
N ILE A 27 5.33 5.09 -0.19
CA ILE A 27 4.86 5.79 1.00
C ILE A 27 3.57 6.55 0.69
N GLU A 28 3.51 7.27 -0.43
CA GLU A 28 2.29 7.99 -0.84
C GLU A 28 1.10 7.06 -1.04
N GLN A 29 1.29 5.93 -1.72
CA GLN A 29 0.23 4.94 -1.92
C GLN A 29 -0.20 4.30 -0.60
N SER A 30 0.74 4.02 0.29
CA SER A 30 0.43 3.50 1.63
C SER A 30 -0.41 4.48 2.44
N VAL A 31 -0.10 5.78 2.40
CA VAL A 31 -0.92 6.82 3.05
C VAL A 31 -2.32 6.86 2.44
N LYS A 32 -2.42 6.89 1.10
CA LYS A 32 -3.70 7.00 0.38
C LYS A 32 -4.62 5.82 0.65
N ASN A 33 -4.04 4.62 0.76
CA ASN A 33 -4.75 3.36 1.00
C ASN A 33 -4.89 3.00 2.49
N GLU A 34 -4.50 3.89 3.42
CA GLU A 34 -4.54 3.63 4.87
C GLU A 34 -3.82 2.33 5.26
N CYS A 35 -2.71 2.05 4.57
CA CYS A 35 -1.90 0.86 4.77
C CYS A 35 -1.25 0.89 6.16
N SER A 36 -1.25 -0.27 6.84
CA SER A 36 -0.62 -0.37 8.15
C SER A 36 0.91 -0.24 8.05
N ALA A 37 1.55 0.25 9.11
CA ALA A 37 3.01 0.36 9.14
C ALA A 37 3.70 -1.02 8.98
N ASN A 38 3.05 -2.09 9.43
CA ASN A 38 3.55 -3.45 9.30
C ASN A 38 3.49 -3.94 7.84
N ASP A 39 2.38 -3.70 7.15
CA ASP A 39 2.24 -4.09 5.75
C ASP A 39 3.21 -3.30 4.87
N LEU A 40 3.37 -1.99 5.12
CA LEU A 40 4.38 -1.16 4.46
C LEU A 40 5.80 -1.72 4.65
N GLN A 41 6.13 -2.16 5.86
CA GLN A 41 7.42 -2.78 6.15
C GLN A 41 7.63 -4.06 5.32
N ILE A 42 6.60 -4.88 5.17
CA ILE A 42 6.65 -6.12 4.38
C ILE A 42 6.81 -5.80 2.88
N GLU A 43 6.04 -4.85 2.36
CA GLU A 43 6.13 -4.41 0.96
C GLU A 43 7.52 -3.86 0.62
N MET A 44 8.12 -3.05 1.50
CA MET A 44 9.49 -2.56 1.32
C MET A 44 10.53 -3.69 1.30
N GLN A 45 10.34 -4.74 2.12
CA GLN A 45 11.21 -5.92 2.09
C GLN A 45 11.09 -6.71 0.79
N HIS A 46 9.88 -6.81 0.22
CA HIS A 46 9.67 -7.46 -1.08
C HIS A 46 10.42 -6.75 -2.23
N LEU A 47 10.66 -5.44 -2.11
CA LEU A 47 11.47 -4.66 -3.06
C LEU A 47 12.98 -4.86 -2.89
N GLY A 48 13.37 -5.51 -1.80
CA GLY A 48 14.74 -5.84 -1.46
C GLY A 48 15.35 -4.95 -0.39
N LEU A 49 14.65 -3.99 0.21
CA LEU A 49 15.24 -3.22 1.30
C LEU A 49 15.60 -4.14 2.49
N PRO A 50 16.75 -3.93 3.15
CA PRO A 50 17.09 -4.64 4.37
C PRO A 50 16.00 -4.45 5.44
N HIS A 51 15.73 -5.50 6.21
CA HIS A 51 14.69 -5.50 7.24
C HIS A 51 14.83 -4.32 8.22
N GLU A 52 16.07 -4.02 8.64
CA GLU A 52 16.34 -2.92 9.57
C GLU A 52 15.96 -1.55 8.98
N HIS A 53 16.25 -1.32 7.71
CA HIS A 53 15.90 -0.06 7.03
C HIS A 53 14.38 0.05 6.88
N CYS A 54 13.70 -1.04 6.52
CA CYS A 54 12.24 -1.09 6.42
C CYS A 54 11.60 -0.74 7.78
N LYS A 55 12.13 -1.27 8.88
CA LYS A 55 11.63 -0.99 10.23
C LYS A 55 11.76 0.49 10.60
N GLN A 56 12.86 1.15 10.21
CA GLN A 56 13.03 2.59 10.45
C GLN A 56 12.07 3.42 9.59
N LEU A 57 11.91 3.08 8.31
CA LEU A 57 10.96 3.75 7.42
C LEU A 57 9.51 3.58 7.91
N ALA A 58 9.13 2.38 8.36
CA ALA A 58 7.81 2.12 8.93
C ALA A 58 7.55 2.91 10.22
N LYS A 59 8.56 3.06 11.09
CA LYS A 59 8.47 3.93 12.27
C LYS A 59 8.27 5.40 11.88
N LEU A 60 9.03 5.89 10.90
CA LEU A 60 8.91 7.26 10.41
C LEU A 60 7.53 7.51 9.80
N TYR A 61 7.04 6.55 9.01
CA TYR A 61 5.69 6.55 8.45
C TYR A 61 4.64 6.67 9.55
N LEU A 62 4.69 5.81 10.58
CA LEU A 62 3.74 5.85 11.69
C LEU A 62 3.80 7.17 12.46
N ALA A 63 5.00 7.67 12.73
CA ALA A 63 5.20 8.92 13.47
C ALA A 63 4.69 10.17 12.72
N ASN A 64 4.64 10.13 11.39
CA ASN A 64 4.24 11.25 10.55
C ASN A 64 2.92 10.99 9.81
N TYR A 65 2.23 9.89 10.09
CA TYR A 65 1.10 9.41 9.31
C TYR A 65 0.01 10.48 9.16
N GLU A 66 -0.42 11.10 10.25
CA GLU A 66 -1.46 12.15 10.22
C GLU A 66 -1.04 13.36 9.38
N LYS A 67 0.22 13.76 9.47
CA LYS A 67 0.76 14.87 8.66
C LYS A 67 0.79 14.50 7.18
N LEU A 68 1.26 13.30 6.85
CA LEU A 68 1.28 12.81 5.47
C LEU A 68 -0.14 12.66 4.92
N ARG A 69 -1.07 12.13 5.70
CA ARG A 69 -2.49 12.00 5.34
C ARG A 69 -3.11 13.35 5.01
N SER A 70 -2.84 14.36 5.84
CA SER A 70 -3.39 15.72 5.64
C SER A 70 -2.95 16.39 4.33
N VAL A 71 -1.78 16.02 3.80
CA VAL A 71 -1.27 16.55 2.51
C VAL A 71 -1.66 15.65 1.34
N SER A 72 -1.65 14.32 1.50
CA SER A 72 -1.86 13.38 0.40
C SER A 72 -3.33 13.15 0.05
N VAL A 73 -4.26 13.33 0.99
CA VAL A 73 -5.69 13.08 0.75
C VAL A 73 -6.37 14.23 0.01
N LYS A 74 -5.81 15.46 0.08
CA LYS A 74 -6.41 16.63 -0.60
C LYS A 74 -6.59 16.43 -2.11
N ASP A 75 -5.70 15.65 -2.73
CA ASP A 75 -5.69 15.41 -4.17
C ASP A 75 -6.23 14.03 -4.56
N PHE A 76 -6.62 13.19 -3.59
CA PHE A 76 -7.02 11.81 -3.85
C PHE A 76 -8.53 11.63 -3.78
N ILE A 77 -9.18 11.69 -4.94
CA ILE A 77 -10.59 11.31 -5.09
C ILE A 77 -10.70 9.80 -4.86
N ARG A 78 -11.39 9.39 -3.81
CA ARG A 78 -11.74 7.97 -3.60
C ARG A 78 -13.00 7.67 -4.40
N ASP A 79 -12.93 6.67 -5.26
CA ASP A 79 -14.15 6.07 -5.80
C ASP A 79 -14.99 5.52 -4.63
N PRO A 80 -16.32 5.67 -4.69
CA PRO A 80 -17.20 5.14 -3.66
C PRO A 80 -17.03 3.61 -3.57
N ALA A 81 -17.10 3.08 -2.34
CA ALA A 81 -17.04 1.65 -2.11
C ALA A 81 -18.15 0.93 -2.91
N ILE A 82 -17.80 -0.16 -3.58
CA ILE A 82 -18.78 -1.03 -4.23
C ILE A 82 -19.59 -1.72 -3.12
N SER A 83 -20.86 -1.34 -2.97
CA SER A 83 -21.77 -2.01 -2.05
C SER A 83 -22.06 -3.43 -2.55
N ILE A 84 -21.64 -4.43 -1.79
CA ILE A 84 -22.04 -5.82 -2.03
C ILE A 84 -23.50 -5.94 -1.59
N VAL A 85 -24.41 -6.06 -2.55
CA VAL A 85 -25.80 -6.45 -2.28
C VAL A 85 -25.81 -7.97 -2.11
N SER A 86 -25.99 -8.44 -0.88
CA SER A 86 -26.28 -9.85 -0.64
C SER A 86 -27.65 -10.17 -1.23
N LEU A 87 -27.68 -10.96 -2.30
CA LEU A 87 -28.91 -11.59 -2.77
C LEU A 87 -29.30 -12.64 -1.73
N THR A 88 -30.29 -12.34 -0.90
CA THR A 88 -30.91 -13.35 -0.04
C THR A 88 -31.47 -14.44 -0.94
N PRO A 89 -31.12 -15.72 -0.76
CA PRO A 89 -31.76 -16.79 -1.51
C PRO A 89 -33.25 -16.74 -1.20
N GLN A 90 -34.06 -16.41 -2.20
CA GLN A 90 -35.50 -16.62 -2.11
C GLN A 90 -35.67 -18.14 -2.03
N GLU A 91 -35.99 -18.66 -0.85
CA GLU A 91 -36.39 -20.05 -0.69
C GLU A 91 -37.59 -20.29 -1.60
N ASP A 92 -37.31 -20.94 -2.74
CA ASP A 92 -38.29 -21.54 -3.63
C ASP A 92 -39.03 -22.61 -2.82
N ASN A 93 -40.00 -22.16 -2.04
CA ASN A 93 -40.91 -22.97 -1.29
C ASN A 93 -41.87 -23.61 -2.30
N LYS A 94 -41.35 -24.55 -3.09
CA LYS A 94 -42.13 -25.43 -3.96
C LYS A 94 -42.86 -26.40 -3.06
N ASN A 95 -43.94 -25.89 -2.48
CA ASN A 95 -44.98 -26.66 -1.85
C ASN A 95 -45.69 -27.45 -2.96
N VAL A 96 -45.07 -28.55 -3.41
CA VAL A 96 -45.70 -29.53 -4.27
C VAL A 96 -46.57 -30.38 -3.37
N SER A 97 -47.87 -30.14 -3.38
CA SER A 97 -48.86 -30.97 -2.70
C SER A 97 -50.02 -31.25 -3.65
N PHE A 98 -50.05 -32.52 -4.06
CA PHE A 98 -51.12 -33.37 -4.61
C PHE A 98 -51.80 -32.95 -5.92
#